data_AF-A0A432U7K1-F1
#
_entry.id   AF-A0A432U7K1-F1
#
_cell.length_a   1.000
_cell.length_b   1.000
_cell.length_c   1.000
_cell.angle_alpha   90.00
_cell.angle_beta   90.00
_cell.angle_gamma   90.00
#
_symmetry.space_group_name_H-M   'P 1'
#
loop_
_entity.id
_entity.type
_entity.pdbx_description
1 polymer ?
#
loop_
_entity_poly.entity_id
_entity_poly.type
_entity_poly.pdbx_seq_one_letter_code
_entity_poly.pdbx_strand_id
1 'polypeptide(L)'
;VIDSEIRKIIDVNYKVARKILEENKDILIEMTKALMEFETIDKEQIDDLMDRKPIREAAVIIDSDVVSTELGSGVEVDENNDSDDKPVDGNPQVA
;
A
#
# COMPACT_ATOMS: atom_id res chain seq x y z
N VAL A 1 -28.20 3.11 27.83
CA VAL A 1 -28.07 1.95 26.90
C VAL A 1 -27.09 2.23 25.76
N ILE A 2 -26.90 3.48 25.32
CA ILE A 2 -25.93 3.83 24.27
C ILE A 2 -24.47 3.84 24.79
N ASP A 3 -24.19 4.58 25.87
CA ASP A 3 -22.82 4.71 26.42
C ASP A 3 -22.21 3.37 26.84
N SER A 4 -23.04 2.46 27.34
CA SER A 4 -22.62 1.09 27.70
C SER A 4 -22.17 0.29 26.48
N GLU A 5 -22.83 0.46 25.34
CA GLU A 5 -22.47 -0.27 24.12
C GLU A 5 -21.19 0.29 23.51
N ILE A 6 -21.02 1.61 23.52
CA ILE A 6 -19.77 2.26 23.09
C ILE A 6 -18.59 1.75 23.91
N ARG A 7 -18.71 1.71 25.24
CA ARG A 7 -17.65 1.19 26.11
C ARG A 7 -17.34 -0.28 25.82
N LYS A 8 -18.36 -1.10 25.61
CA LYS A 8 -18.19 -2.52 25.27
C LYS A 8 -17.41 -2.72 23.97
N ILE A 9 -17.69 -1.91 22.94
CA ILE A 9 -16.96 -1.96 21.66
C ILE A 9 -15.48 -1.61 21.89
N ILE A 10 -15.20 -0.55 22.66
CA ILE A 10 -13.83 -0.14 22.99
C ILE A 10 -13.11 -1.25 23.76
N ASP A 11 -13.73 -1.79 24.80
CA ASP A 11 -13.12 -2.82 25.66
C ASP A 11 -12.80 -4.10 24.90
N VAL A 12 -13.68 -4.52 23.98
CA VAL A 12 -13.46 -5.70 23.13
C VAL A 12 -12.29 -5.47 22.20
N ASN A 13 -12.28 -4.36 21.45
CA ASN A 13 -11.20 -4.05 20.51
C ASN A 13 -9.86 -3.84 21.22
N TYR A 14 -9.87 -3.21 22.40
CA TYR A 14 -8.68 -3.05 23.21
C TYR A 14 -8.10 -4.40 23.64
N LYS A 15 -8.94 -5.34 24.10
CA LYS A 15 -8.51 -6.69 24.47
C LYS A 15 -7.94 -7.45 23.27
N VAL A 16 -8.58 -7.35 22.11
CA VAL A 16 -8.08 -7.97 20.87
C VAL A 16 -6.73 -7.40 20.47
N ALA A 17 -6.60 -6.06 20.41
CA ALA A 17 -5.35 -5.40 20.07
C ALA A 17 -4.22 -5.77 21.04
N ARG A 18 -4.49 -5.74 22.35
CA ARG A 18 -3.52 -6.13 23.38
C ARG A 18 -3.09 -7.58 23.19
N LYS A 19 -4.03 -8.50 22.95
CA LYS A 19 -3.72 -9.91 22.73
C LYS A 19 -2.79 -10.09 21.52
N ILE A 20 -3.09 -9.43 20.39
CA ILE A 20 -2.25 -9.49 19.19
C ILE A 20 -0.82 -8.99 19.48
N LEU A 21 -0.69 -7.89 20.21
CA LEU A 21 0.62 -7.34 20.61
C LEU A 21 1.37 -8.25 21.57
N GLU A 22 0.68 -8.90 22.52
CA GLU A 22 1.28 -9.83 23.47
C GLU A 22 1.75 -11.12 22.78
N GLU A 23 0.97 -11.65 21.83
CA GLU A 23 1.33 -12.84 21.04
C GLU A 23 2.51 -12.58 20.08
N ASN A 24 2.71 -11.34 19.65
CA ASN A 24 3.79 -10.92 18.75
C ASN A 24 4.79 -9.97 19.42
N LYS A 25 5.06 -10.21 20.71
CA LYS A 25 5.92 -9.34 21.52
C LYS A 25 7.37 -9.30 21.03
N ASP A 26 7.83 -10.36 20.37
CA ASP A 26 9.11 -10.41 19.67
C ASP A 26 9.21 -9.29 18.62
N ILE A 27 8.22 -9.20 17.74
CA ILE A 27 8.15 -8.17 16.69
C ILE A 27 8.09 -6.77 17.31
N LEU A 28 7.32 -6.59 18.39
CA LEU A 28 7.23 -5.31 19.10
C LEU A 28 8.58 -4.84 19.65
N ILE A 29 9.35 -5.77 20.25
CA ILE A 29 10.67 -5.46 20.81
C ILE A 29 11.65 -5.11 19.68
N GLU A 30 11.65 -5.87 18.59
CA GLU A 30 12.51 -5.57 17.43
C GLU A 30 12.16 -4.25 16.76
N MET A 31 10.87 -3.93 16.59
CA MET A 31 10.43 -2.63 16.08
C MET A 31 10.87 -1.48 16.99
N THR A 32 10.84 -1.69 18.31
CA THR A 32 11.33 -0.70 19.27
C THR A 32 12.84 -0.48 19.11
N LYS A 33 13.62 -1.55 18.97
CA LYS A 33 15.07 -1.44 18.73
C LYS A 33 15.38 -0.74 17.42
N ALA A 34 14.65 -1.09 16.35
CA ALA A 34 14.80 -0.46 15.05
C ALA A 34 14.53 1.05 15.12
N LEU A 35 13.46 1.48 15.78
CA LEU A 35 13.18 2.91 15.96
C LEU A 35 14.22 3.63 16.83
N MET A 36 14.85 2.93 17.79
CA MET A 36 15.95 3.51 18.57
C MET A 36 17.24 3.68 17.75
N GLU A 37 17.46 2.84 16.74
CA GLU A 37 18.65 2.89 15.87
C GLU A 37 18.46 3.81 14.67
N PHE A 38 17.32 3.73 13.99
CA PHE A 38 17.04 4.41 12.72
C PHE A 38 16.15 5.66 12.85
N GLU A 39 15.54 5.91 14.02
CA GLU A 39 14.56 6.97 14.32
C GLU A 39 13.24 6.87 13.54
N THR A 40 13.31 6.57 12.25
CA THR A 40 12.20 6.33 11.33
C THR A 40 12.39 5.00 10.64
N ILE A 41 11.27 4.33 10.33
CA ILE A 41 11.27 3.09 9.56
C ILE A 41 10.26 3.21 8.41
N ASP A 42 10.65 2.70 7.24
CA ASP A 42 9.78 2.65 6.07
C ASP A 42 8.92 1.37 6.04
N LYS A 43 8.06 1.25 5.04
CA LYS A 43 7.11 0.14 4.93
C LYS A 43 7.85 -1.18 4.73
N GLU A 44 8.86 -1.20 3.88
CA GLU A 44 9.65 -2.37 3.54
C GLU A 44 10.39 -2.92 4.76
N GLN A 45 10.86 -2.04 5.63
CA GLN A 45 11.44 -2.38 6.93
C GLN A 45 10.41 -2.97 7.89
N ILE A 46 9.18 -2.45 7.90
CA ILE A 46 8.08 -3.04 8.69
C ILE A 46 7.73 -4.44 8.17
N ASP A 47 7.68 -4.62 6.85
CA ASP A 47 7.40 -5.93 6.24
C ASP A 47 8.48 -6.97 6.65
N ASP A 48 9.75 -6.59 6.70
CA ASP A 48 10.83 -7.47 7.19
C ASP A 48 10.65 -7.85 8.67
N LEU A 49 10.28 -6.89 9.53
CA LEU A 49 10.01 -7.14 10.95
C LEU A 49 8.82 -8.10 11.14
N MET A 50 7.77 -7.94 10.33
CA MET A 50 6.60 -8.82 10.37
C MET A 50 6.92 -10.24 9.90
N ASP A 51 7.82 -10.37 8.92
CA ASP A 51 8.36 -11.63 8.44
C ASP A 51 9.42 -12.25 9.38
N ARG A 52 9.74 -11.60 10.51
CA ARG A 52 10.79 -12.00 11.46
C ARG A 52 12.17 -12.11 10.81
N LYS A 53 12.45 -11.23 9.85
CA LYS A 53 13.74 -11.09 9.19
C LYS A 53 14.53 -9.93 9.80
N PRO A 54 15.86 -9.93 9.71
CA PRO A 54 16.66 -8.75 10.03
C PRO A 54 16.23 -7.56 9.18
N ILE A 55 16.15 -6.38 9.80
CA ILE A 55 15.79 -5.14 9.13
C ILE A 55 16.86 -4.74 8.10
N ARG A 56 16.42 -4.31 6.93
CA ARG A 56 17.28 -3.74 5.88
C ARG A 56 17.71 -2.31 6.21
N GLU A 57 18.78 -1.85 5.56
CA GLU A 57 19.17 -0.43 5.59
C GLU A 57 18.07 0.45 4.98
N ALA A 58 17.99 1.70 5.46
CA ALA A 58 17.01 2.66 4.97
C ALA A 58 17.20 2.94 3.48
N ALA A 59 16.10 3.13 2.75
CA ALA A 59 16.15 3.48 1.34
C ALA A 59 16.91 4.80 1.12
N VAL A 60 17.94 4.77 0.26
CA VAL A 60 18.59 6.00 -0.21
C VAL A 60 17.64 6.69 -1.18
N ILE A 61 17.09 7.83 -0.78
CA ILE A 61 16.37 8.71 -1.69
C ILE A 61 17.42 9.35 -2.59
N ILE A 62 17.55 8.83 -3.81
CA ILE A 62 18.32 9.49 -4.86
C ILE A 62 17.41 10.56 -5.42
N ASP A 63 17.62 11.82 -5.03
CA ASP A 63 17.03 12.96 -5.72
C ASP A 63 17.49 12.86 -7.17
N SER A 64 16.58 12.43 -8.05
CA SER A 64 16.85 12.45 -9.46
C SER A 64 16.87 13.91 -9.89
N ASP A 65 18.05 14.50 -10.02
CA ASP A 65 18.30 15.77 -10.70
C ASP A 65 18.00 15.67 -12.22
N VAL A 66 16.95 14.94 -12.61
CA VAL A 66 16.36 15.08 -13.94
C VAL A 66 15.65 16.42 -13.95
N VAL A 67 16.40 17.44 -14.36
CA VAL A 67 15.85 18.69 -14.89
C VAL A 67 14.85 18.28 -15.98
N SER A 68 13.55 18.35 -15.65
CA SER A 68 12.49 18.26 -16.66
C SER A 68 12.66 19.42 -17.62
N THR A 69 13.35 19.19 -18.73
CA THR A 69 13.47 20.15 -19.85
C THR A 69 12.22 20.20 -20.71
N GLU A 70 11.15 19.49 -20.36
CA GLU A 70 9.93 19.43 -21.16
C GLU A 70 8.83 20.29 -20.54
N LEU A 71 9.07 21.59 -20.66
CA LEU A 71 8.08 22.63 -20.54
C LEU A 71 7.09 22.51 -21.72
N GLY A 72 5.84 22.15 -21.40
CA GLY A 72 4.61 22.24 -22.20
C GLY A 72 4.70 22.50 -23.71
N SER A 73 4.37 21.48 -24.50
CA SER A 73 3.58 21.66 -25.72
C SER A 73 2.15 21.20 -25.42
N GLY A 74 1.20 22.10 -25.65
CA GLY A 74 -0.18 21.98 -25.20
C GLY A 74 -0.91 20.77 -25.75
N VAL A 75 -1.95 20.38 -25.02
CA VAL A 75 -3.01 19.49 -25.48
C VAL A 75 -3.52 19.98 -26.84
N GLU A 76 -3.39 19.14 -27.87
CA GLU A 76 -4.36 19.09 -28.96
C GLU A 76 -5.29 17.91 -28.67
N VAL A 77 -6.48 18.25 -28.20
CA VAL A 77 -7.64 17.36 -28.28
C VAL A 77 -8.11 17.42 -29.73
N ASP A 78 -8.03 16.30 -30.46
CA ASP A 78 -8.97 16.05 -31.54
C ASP A 78 -9.27 14.54 -31.73
N GLU A 79 -10.57 14.29 -31.60
CA GLU A 79 -11.47 13.21 -31.99
C GLU A 79 -10.90 11.84 -32.43
N ASN A 80 -11.23 10.80 -31.65
CA ASN A 80 -12.17 9.72 -32.04
C ASN A 80 -12.02 8.50 -31.11
N ASN A 81 -12.87 8.43 -30.09
CA ASN A 81 -13.20 7.19 -29.42
C ASN A 81 -14.73 7.09 -29.47
N ASP A 82 -15.26 6.17 -30.27
CA ASP A 82 -16.62 5.69 -30.05
C ASP A 82 -16.62 4.16 -30.02
N SER A 83 -17.29 3.65 -29.01
CA SER A 83 -17.30 2.24 -28.61
C SER A 83 -18.48 1.50 -29.24
N ASP A 84 -18.25 0.24 -29.62
CA ASP A 84 -19.19 -0.88 -29.76
C ASP A 84 -20.64 -0.65 -30.26
N ASP A 85 -20.97 -1.19 -31.45
CA ASP A 85 -22.20 -1.98 -31.65
C ASP A 85 -22.09 -2.99 -32.84
N LYS A 86 -22.64 -4.21 -32.69
CA LYS A 86 -22.54 -5.41 -33.57
C LYS A 86 -23.68 -5.45 -34.63
N PRO A 87 -23.61 -6.20 -35.78
CA PRO A 87 -23.98 -7.63 -35.82
C PRO A 87 -23.26 -8.53 -36.86
N VAL A 88 -23.41 -9.84 -36.61
CA VAL A 88 -22.96 -11.03 -37.36
C VAL A 88 -23.58 -11.12 -38.77
N ASP A 89 -22.79 -11.52 -39.79
CA ASP A 89 -23.33 -12.27 -40.95
C ASP A 89 -22.30 -13.17 -41.68
N GLY A 90 -22.71 -14.41 -41.95
CA GLY A 90 -22.51 -15.12 -43.23
C GLY A 90 -21.14 -15.62 -43.71
N ASN A 91 -20.86 -16.91 -43.46
CA ASN A 91 -19.98 -17.85 -44.21
C ASN A 91 -20.22 -17.79 -45.77
N PRO A 92 -19.34 -18.23 -46.72
CA PRO A 92 -18.71 -19.56 -46.74
C PRO A 92 -17.23 -19.69 -47.14
N GLN A 93 -16.52 -20.51 -46.37
CA GLN A 93 -15.34 -21.26 -46.82
C GLN A 93 -15.80 -22.38 -47.77
N VAL A 94 -15.34 -22.34 -49.03
CA VAL A 94 -15.46 -23.43 -50.00
C VAL A 94 -14.18 -24.29 -49.95
N ALA A 95 -14.38 -25.59 -50.15
CA ALA A 95 -13.47 -26.71 -49.91
C ALA A 95 -12.07 -26.62 -50.57
#